data_AF-A0A9P6W504-F1
#
_entry.id   AF-A0A9P6W504-F1
#
_cell.length_a   1.000
_cell.length_b   1.000
_cell.length_c   1.000
_cell.angle_alpha   90.00
_cell.angle_beta   90.00
_cell.angle_gamma   90.00
#
_symmetry.space_group_name_H-M   'P 1'
#
loop_
_entity.id
_entity.type
_entity.pdbx_description
1 polymer ?
#
loop_
_entity_poly.entity_id
_entity_poly.type
_entity_poly.pdbx_seq_one_letter_code
_entity_poly.pdbx_strand_id
1 'polypeptide(L)'
;MHPQLEAERFHSCYDFIQALDKCHQKAYYKRILGICNNEKEALSQCLKQASLENKKKAIIESKSKRSIIEDKWKKIDEEEYGEDKVLEILMQRMREKKTNPTNNESTSQN
;
A
#
# COMPACT_ATOMS: atom_id res chain seq x y z
N MET A 1 -10.48 -25.23 -20.03
CA MET A 1 -10.40 -23.84 -19.54
C MET A 1 -8.99 -23.53 -19.06
N HIS A 2 -8.57 -22.25 -19.02
CA HIS A 2 -7.18 -21.88 -18.69
C HIS A 2 -6.97 -21.84 -17.17
N PRO A 3 -5.95 -22.51 -16.61
CA PRO A 3 -5.76 -22.63 -15.15
C PRO A 3 -5.57 -21.30 -14.42
N GLN A 4 -5.20 -20.21 -15.10
CA GLN A 4 -5.07 -18.89 -14.47
C GLN A 4 -6.39 -18.28 -13.97
N LEU A 5 -7.56 -18.84 -14.33
CA LEU A 5 -8.86 -18.33 -13.89
C LEU A 5 -9.30 -18.88 -12.52
N GLU A 6 -8.58 -19.83 -11.93
CA GLU A 6 -8.89 -20.40 -10.60
C GLU A 6 -8.38 -19.55 -9.43
N ALA A 7 -7.68 -18.44 -9.71
CA ALA A 7 -7.22 -17.54 -8.67
C ALA A 7 -8.42 -16.96 -7.89
N GLU A 8 -8.28 -16.86 -6.56
CA GLU A 8 -9.32 -16.35 -5.63
C GLU A 8 -9.92 -15.01 -6.10
N ARG A 9 -9.10 -14.16 -6.70
CA ARG A 9 -9.47 -12.87 -7.29
C ARG A 9 -10.56 -12.91 -8.37
N PHE A 10 -10.90 -14.09 -8.89
CA PHE A 10 -11.88 -14.28 -9.95
C PHE A 10 -13.09 -15.14 -9.53
N HIS A 11 -13.22 -15.48 -8.23
CA HIS A 11 -14.39 -16.22 -7.73
C HIS A 11 -15.72 -15.53 -8.05
N SER A 12 -15.75 -14.19 -8.07
CA SER A 12 -16.94 -13.42 -8.45
C SER A 12 -17.37 -13.63 -9.91
N CYS A 13 -16.47 -14.08 -10.78
CA CYS A 13 -16.75 -14.33 -12.19
C CYS A 13 -17.02 -15.81 -12.51
N TYR A 14 -17.10 -16.69 -11.50
CA TYR A 14 -17.23 -18.12 -11.68
C TYR A 14 -18.48 -18.52 -12.50
N ASP A 15 -19.59 -17.82 -12.29
CA ASP A 15 -20.83 -18.07 -13.03
C ASP A 15 -20.70 -17.80 -14.54
N PHE A 16 -19.97 -16.75 -14.92
CA PHE A 16 -19.69 -16.43 -16.32
C PHE A 16 -18.73 -17.44 -16.96
N ILE A 17 -17.76 -17.95 -16.18
CA ILE A 17 -16.85 -19.01 -16.62
C ILE A 17 -17.65 -20.29 -16.90
N GLN A 18 -18.52 -20.68 -15.97
CA GLN A 18 -19.40 -21.85 -16.16
C GLN A 18 -20.35 -21.68 -17.35
N ALA A 19 -20.92 -20.50 -17.55
CA ALA A 19 -21.79 -20.23 -18.69
C ALA A 19 -21.05 -20.41 -20.03
N LEU A 20 -19.83 -19.86 -20.12
CA LEU A 20 -18.98 -20.03 -21.29
C LEU A 20 -18.55 -21.48 -21.49
N ASP A 21 -18.22 -22.20 -20.41
CA ASP A 21 -17.85 -23.62 -20.49
C ASP A 21 -19.02 -24.48 -20.96
N LYS A 22 -20.23 -24.24 -20.44
CA LYS A 22 -21.47 -24.88 -20.91
C LYS A 22 -21.70 -24.60 -22.40
N CYS A 23 -21.38 -23.40 -22.90
CA CYS A 23 -21.50 -23.12 -24.34
C CYS A 23 -20.47 -23.91 -25.16
N HIS A 24 -19.21 -23.99 -24.70
CA HIS A 24 -18.17 -24.78 -25.34
C HIS A 24 -18.44 -26.28 -25.34
N GLN A 25 -19.07 -26.81 -24.28
CA GLN A 25 -19.44 -28.23 -24.17
C GLN A 25 -20.56 -28.64 -25.13
N LYS A 26 -21.44 -27.71 -25.55
CA LYS A 26 -22.59 -28.02 -26.42
C LYS A 26 -22.17 -28.48 -27.82
N ALA A 27 -21.15 -27.86 -28.41
CA ALA A 27 -20.68 -28.21 -29.74
C ALA A 27 -19.39 -27.46 -30.13
N TYR A 28 -18.38 -28.19 -30.59
CA TYR A 28 -17.09 -27.62 -31.02
C TYR A 28 -17.23 -26.60 -32.17
N TYR A 29 -18.12 -26.85 -33.14
CA TYR A 29 -18.33 -25.92 -34.25
C TYR A 29 -18.93 -24.57 -33.79
N LYS A 30 -19.77 -24.56 -32.74
CA LYS A 30 -20.34 -23.32 -32.19
C LYS A 30 -19.27 -22.39 -31.61
N ARG A 31 -18.19 -22.97 -31.08
CA ARG A 31 -17.02 -22.23 -30.62
C ARG A 31 -16.27 -21.58 -31.78
N ILE A 32 -16.09 -22.30 -32.88
CA ILE A 32 -15.36 -21.77 -34.07
C ILE A 32 -16.18 -20.69 -34.78
N LEU A 33 -17.50 -20.85 -34.87
CA LEU A 33 -18.39 -19.88 -35.51
C LEU A 33 -18.70 -18.64 -34.66
N GLY A 34 -18.18 -18.56 -33.43
CA GLY A 34 -18.38 -17.40 -32.55
C GLY A 34 -19.77 -17.30 -31.91
N ILE A 35 -20.53 -18.40 -31.85
CA ILE A 35 -21.88 -18.41 -31.25
C ILE A 35 -21.82 -18.13 -29.73
N CYS A 36 -20.71 -18.48 -29.07
CA CYS A 36 -20.49 -18.25 -27.63
C CYS A 36 -19.92 -16.84 -27.31
N ASN A 37 -20.07 -15.86 -28.21
CA ASN A 37 -19.48 -14.53 -28.02
C ASN A 37 -20.15 -13.73 -26.90
N ASN A 38 -21.44 -13.94 -26.66
CA ASN A 38 -22.18 -13.23 -25.60
C ASN A 38 -21.63 -13.60 -24.20
N GLU A 39 -21.49 -14.90 -23.93
CA GLU A 39 -20.94 -15.41 -22.67
C GLU A 39 -19.47 -15.00 -22.51
N LYS A 40 -18.71 -15.02 -23.61
CA LYS A 40 -17.32 -14.57 -23.63
C LYS A 40 -17.20 -13.09 -23.29
N GLU A 41 -18.07 -12.25 -23.83
CA GLU A 41 -18.06 -10.82 -23.58
C GLU A 41 -18.44 -10.50 -22.13
N ALA A 42 -19.47 -11.16 -21.60
CA ALA A 42 -19.86 -11.06 -20.19
C ALA A 42 -18.70 -11.46 -19.25
N LEU A 43 -18.03 -12.58 -19.53
CA LEU A 43 -16.84 -12.98 -18.77
C LEU A 43 -15.71 -11.95 -18.85
N SER A 44 -15.45 -11.41 -20.05
CA SER A 44 -14.40 -10.42 -20.27
C SER A 44 -14.66 -9.13 -19.48
N GLN A 45 -15.91 -8.68 -19.42
CA GLN A 45 -16.33 -7.52 -18.64
C GLN A 45 -16.13 -7.77 -17.14
N CYS A 46 -16.54 -8.94 -16.63
CA CYS A 46 -16.35 -9.30 -15.23
C CYS A 46 -14.87 -9.34 -14.84
N LEU A 47 -14.02 -10.00 -15.64
CA LEU A 47 -12.57 -10.08 -15.37
C LEU A 47 -11.90 -8.70 -15.38
N LYS A 48 -12.36 -7.80 -16.26
CA LYS A 48 -11.87 -6.42 -16.33
C LYS A 48 -12.26 -5.65 -15.07
N GLN A 49 -13.48 -5.79 -14.60
CA GLN A 49 -13.94 -5.17 -13.34
C GLN A 49 -13.17 -5.71 -12.13
N ALA A 50 -13.05 -7.03 -11.98
CA ALA A 50 -12.28 -7.66 -10.92
C ALA A 50 -10.81 -7.19 -10.92
N SER A 51 -10.20 -7.05 -12.09
CA SER A 51 -8.84 -6.52 -12.22
C SER A 51 -8.74 -5.06 -11.76
N LEU A 52 -9.72 -4.22 -12.07
CA LEU A 52 -9.76 -2.82 -11.63
C LEU A 52 -9.95 -2.71 -10.12
N GLU A 53 -10.82 -3.52 -9.53
CA GLU A 53 -11.04 -3.55 -8.08
C GLU A 53 -9.78 -3.96 -7.32
N ASN A 54 -9.09 -4.99 -7.80
CA ASN A 54 -7.83 -5.42 -7.19
C ASN A 54 -6.74 -4.34 -7.29
N LYS A 55 -6.65 -3.64 -8.43
CA LYS A 55 -5.75 -2.49 -8.58
C LYS A 55 -6.10 -1.37 -7.61
N LYS A 56 -7.39 -1.05 -7.44
CA LYS A 56 -7.85 -0.05 -6.47
C LYS A 56 -7.47 -0.45 -5.04
N LYS A 57 -7.72 -1.70 -4.64
CA LYS A 57 -7.34 -2.23 -3.32
C LYS A 57 -5.84 -2.11 -3.09
N ALA A 58 -5.02 -2.54 -4.06
CA ALA A 58 -3.56 -2.45 -3.97
C ALA A 58 -3.05 -1.01 -3.85
N ILE A 59 -3.68 -0.05 -4.55
CA ILE A 59 -3.34 1.38 -4.43
C ILE A 59 -3.67 1.90 -3.03
N ILE A 60 -4.84 1.57 -2.49
CA ILE A 60 -5.26 2.00 -1.15
C ILE A 60 -4.31 1.42 -0.09
N GLU A 61 -3.99 0.14 -0.19
CA GLU A 61 -3.07 -0.54 0.71
C GLU A 61 -1.65 0.05 0.64
N SER A 62 -1.16 0.30 -0.57
CA SER A 62 0.15 0.95 -0.79
C SER A 62 0.19 2.35 -0.18
N LYS A 63 -0.87 3.16 -0.38
CA LYS A 63 -0.98 4.49 0.23
C LYS A 63 -1.01 4.43 1.75
N SER A 64 -1.77 3.50 2.33
CA SER A 64 -1.84 3.31 3.79
C SER A 64 -0.49 2.88 4.37
N LYS A 65 0.20 1.94 3.72
CA LYS A 65 1.55 1.52 4.12
C LYS A 65 2.52 2.70 4.06
N ARG A 66 2.44 3.51 3.00
CA ARG A 66 3.27 4.69 2.82
C ARG A 66 3.01 5.75 3.89
N SER A 67 1.76 6.05 4.22
CA SER A 67 1.44 7.03 5.26
C SER A 67 1.95 6.59 6.63
N ILE A 68 1.78 5.31 6.99
CA ILE A 68 2.31 4.75 8.25
C ILE A 68 3.83 4.88 8.33
N ILE A 69 4.51 4.63 7.21
CA ILE A 69 5.96 4.77 7.13
C ILE A 69 6.34 6.24 7.30
N GLU A 70 5.76 7.15 6.51
CA GLU A 70 6.00 8.60 6.59
C GLU A 70 5.75 9.16 8.00
N ASP A 71 4.66 8.75 8.67
CA ASP A 71 4.37 9.13 10.06
C ASP A 71 5.45 8.64 11.05
N LYS A 72 6.00 7.44 10.83
CA LYS A 72 7.11 6.92 11.64
C LYS A 72 8.40 7.68 11.40
N TRP A 73 8.75 7.97 10.14
CA TRP A 73 9.93 8.79 9.83
C TRP A 73 9.83 10.17 10.45
N LYS A 74 8.65 10.82 10.37
CA LYS A 74 8.41 12.12 10.98
C LYS A 74 8.61 12.11 12.50
N LYS A 75 8.15 11.06 13.19
CA LYS A 75 8.38 10.89 14.64
C LYS A 75 9.85 10.70 14.98
N ILE A 76 10.58 9.89 14.19
CA ILE A 76 12.02 9.68 14.40
C ILE A 76 12.77 11.00 14.17
N ASP A 77 12.46 11.75 13.12
CA ASP A 77 13.08 13.05 12.85
C ASP A 77 12.77 14.07 13.96
N GLU A 78 11.54 14.09 14.50
CA GLU A 78 11.15 14.92 15.65
C GLU A 78 11.87 14.51 16.94
N GLU A 79 12.05 13.22 17.21
CA GLU A 79 12.81 12.73 18.37
C GLU A 79 14.32 12.98 18.22
N GLU A 80 14.85 12.88 17.00
CA GLU A 80 16.29 12.97 16.74
C GLU A 80 16.79 14.41 16.51
N TYR A 81 15.94 15.30 16.01
CA TYR A 81 16.28 16.69 15.64
C TYR A 81 15.28 17.75 16.14
N GLY A 82 14.20 17.37 16.82
CA GLY A 82 13.20 18.31 17.35
C GLY A 82 13.67 19.08 18.60
N GLU A 83 12.87 20.07 19.00
CA GLU A 83 13.15 20.99 20.12
C GLU A 83 13.46 20.25 21.43
N ASP A 84 12.90 19.05 21.62
CA ASP A 84 13.09 18.23 22.82
C ASP A 84 14.53 17.79 23.02
N LYS A 85 15.28 17.44 21.96
CA LYS A 85 16.68 17.03 22.07
C LYS A 85 17.60 18.21 22.32
N VAL A 86 17.27 19.37 21.74
CA VAL A 86 17.96 20.64 22.04
C VAL A 86 17.73 21.02 23.51
N LEU A 87 16.50 20.86 24.00
CA LEU A 87 16.14 21.10 25.40
C LEU A 87 16.89 20.15 26.34
N GLU A 88 16.99 18.85 26.01
CA GLU A 88 17.74 17.87 26.80
C GLU A 88 19.23 18.25 26.92
N ILE A 89 19.87 18.63 25.80
CA ILE A 89 21.27 19.11 25.78
C ILE A 89 21.43 20.36 26.65
N LEU A 90 20.50 21.32 26.55
CA LEU A 90 20.54 22.54 27.36
C LEU A 90 20.35 22.25 28.85
N MET A 91 19.43 21.36 29.21
CA MET A 91 19.21 20.93 30.59
C MET A 91 20.44 20.24 31.18
N GLN A 92 21.13 19.42 30.38
CA GLN A 92 22.37 18.76 30.79
C GLN A 92 23.48 19.79 31.06
N ARG A 93 23.70 20.74 30.16
CA ARG A 93 24.67 21.85 30.37
C ARG A 93 24.35 22.69 31.60
N MET A 94 23.08 23.01 31.84
CA MET A 94 22.67 23.76 33.03
C MET A 94 22.93 22.96 34.31
N ARG A 95 22.70 21.65 34.31
CA ARG A 95 22.98 20.77 35.45
C ARG A 95 24.48 20.72 35.74
N GLU A 96 25.32 20.54 34.70
CA GLU A 96 26.78 20.57 34.80
C GLU A 96 27.30 21.91 35.38
N LYS A 97 26.75 23.03 34.89
CA LYS A 97 27.08 24.38 35.38
C LYS A 97 26.63 24.62 36.83
N LYS A 98 25.54 23.98 37.28
CA LYS A 98 25.07 24.05 38.67
C LYS A 98 25.91 23.18 39.61
N THR A 99 26.46 22.07 39.12
CA THR A 99 27.35 21.18 39.89
C THR A 99 28.79 21.68 40.00
N ASN A 100 29.27 22.48 39.05
CA ASN A 100 30.60 23.11 39.08
C ASN A 100 30.49 24.64 38.92
N PRO A 101 30.33 25.39 40.03
CA PRO A 101 30.12 26.85 39.98
C PRO A 101 31.40 27.65 39.71
N THR A 102 32.58 27.04 39.68
CA THR A 102 33.85 27.72 39.42
C THR A 102 34.27 27.50 37.97
N ASN A 103 34.09 28.52 37.12
CA ASN A 103 34.88 28.84 35.90
C ASN A 103 33.98 29.42 34.79
N ASN A 104 33.60 30.70 34.87
CA ASN A 104 33.27 31.52 33.70
C ASN A 104 33.04 32.99 34.07
N GLU A 105 34.14 33.67 34.34
CA GLU A 105 34.23 35.13 34.22
C GLU A 105 35.47 35.43 33.38
N SER A 106 35.38 35.27 32.06
CA SER A 106 36.39 35.74 31.09
C SER A 106 35.89 35.57 29.65
N THR A 107 34.82 36.27 29.24
CA THR A 107 34.66 36.72 27.84
C THR A 107 33.73 37.94 27.80
N SER A 108 34.26 39.09 28.18
CA SER A 108 33.81 40.38 27.68
C SER A 108 35.04 41.29 27.67
N GLN A 109 35.24 42.02 26.58
CA GLN A 109 36.33 42.95 26.28
C GLN A 109 37.56 42.35 25.59
N ASN A 110 37.51 42.26 24.26
CA ASN A 110 38.15 43.23 23.35
C ASN A 110 37.65 43.05 21.92
#